data_AF-D0MS41-F1
#
_entry.id   AF-D0MS41-F1
#
_cell.length_a   1.000
_cell.length_b   1.000
_cell.length_c   1.000
_cell.angle_alpha   90.00
_cell.angle_beta   90.00
_cell.angle_gamma   90.00
#
_symmetry.space_group_name_H-M   'P 1'
#
loop_
_entity.id
_entity.type
_entity.pdbx_description
1 polymer ?
#
loop_
_entity_poly.entity_id
_entity_poly.type
_entity_poly.pdbx_seq_one_letter_code
_entity_poly.pdbx_strand_id
1 'polypeptide(L)'
;MTADMEPIVPIQAADVEPISPTQTAPKLGTPGTSQTSKRRITYAADEISHHALDRLGVNPDILKKEKGMKKLGICDGDIVQSEELRRYTGVSQMEPSSKAEFMFGFNDEQLHRERAIKRLGTTEQEIMDDYSRRVSRLGVSSPFPVKL
;
A
#
# COMPACT_ATOMS: atom_id res chain seq x y z
N MET A 1 28.33 -49.06 -10.04
CA MET A 1 27.52 -48.00 -10.71
C MET A 1 27.92 -46.68 -10.08
N THR A 2 28.99 -46.12 -10.61
CA THR A 2 29.60 -44.85 -10.22
C THR A 2 28.80 -43.74 -10.89
N ALA A 3 28.17 -42.88 -10.11
CA ALA A 3 27.51 -41.69 -10.62
C ALA A 3 28.58 -40.59 -10.72
N ASP A 4 28.89 -40.20 -11.96
CA ASP A 4 29.83 -39.14 -12.30
C ASP A 4 29.34 -37.79 -11.75
N MET A 5 30.23 -37.13 -11.02
CA MET A 5 30.02 -35.83 -10.39
C MET A 5 30.62 -34.77 -11.33
N GLU A 6 29.78 -34.19 -12.18
CA GLU A 6 30.16 -33.08 -13.07
C GLU A 6 30.55 -31.83 -12.25
N PRO A 7 31.74 -31.23 -12.45
CA PRO A 7 32.14 -30.03 -11.74
C PRO A 7 31.48 -28.78 -12.34
N ILE A 8 30.72 -28.05 -11.52
CA ILE A 8 30.15 -26.75 -11.88
C ILE A 8 31.28 -25.71 -11.95
N VAL A 9 31.51 -25.20 -13.15
CA VAL A 9 32.51 -24.17 -13.49
C VAL A 9 32.06 -22.81 -12.93
N PRO A 10 32.95 -22.03 -12.28
CA PRO A 10 32.61 -20.69 -11.80
C PRO A 10 32.43 -19.72 -12.97
N ILE A 11 31.25 -19.09 -13.03
CA ILE A 11 30.92 -18.04 -14.00
C ILE A 11 31.78 -16.82 -13.68
N GLN A 12 32.67 -16.47 -14.63
CA GLN A 12 33.50 -15.27 -14.57
C GLN A 12 32.61 -14.02 -14.62
N ALA A 13 32.84 -13.11 -13.67
CA ALA A 13 32.25 -11.79 -13.67
C ALA A 13 32.74 -11.02 -14.89
N ALA A 14 31.83 -10.70 -15.82
CA ALA A 14 32.11 -9.79 -16.92
C ALA A 14 32.28 -8.38 -16.35
N ASP A 15 33.45 -7.82 -16.62
CA ASP A 15 33.89 -6.47 -16.33
C ASP A 15 32.97 -5.46 -17.04
N VAL A 16 32.16 -4.71 -16.28
CA VAL A 16 31.30 -3.65 -16.82
C VAL A 16 32.06 -2.34 -16.67
N GLU A 17 32.78 -1.97 -17.72
CA GLU A 17 33.42 -0.66 -17.87
C GLU A 17 32.39 0.49 -17.69
N PRO A 18 32.73 1.55 -16.93
CA PRO A 18 31.83 2.67 -16.69
C PRO A 18 31.70 3.57 -17.92
N ILE A 19 30.50 3.60 -18.49
CA ILE A 19 30.12 4.47 -19.61
C ILE A 19 30.26 5.93 -19.16
N SER A 20 31.24 6.63 -19.72
CA SER A 20 31.47 8.07 -19.50
C SER A 20 30.37 8.90 -20.16
N PRO A 21 29.75 9.90 -19.49
CA PRO A 21 28.70 10.71 -20.10
C PRO A 21 29.29 11.68 -21.12
N THR A 22 28.99 11.48 -22.40
CA THR A 22 29.30 12.43 -23.48
C THR A 22 28.44 13.68 -23.30
N GLN A 23 29.05 14.72 -22.73
CA GLN A 23 28.46 16.04 -22.54
C GLN A 23 28.53 16.82 -23.86
N THR A 24 27.50 16.76 -24.69
CA THR A 24 27.37 17.68 -25.83
C THR A 24 26.68 18.96 -25.38
N ALA A 25 27.45 20.04 -25.29
CA ALA A 25 26.96 21.39 -25.01
C ALA A 25 26.19 21.96 -26.22
N PRO A 26 25.00 22.57 -26.05
CA PRO A 26 24.44 23.46 -27.06
C PRO A 26 25.04 24.87 -26.92
N LYS A 27 25.62 25.37 -28.02
CA LYS A 27 26.21 26.72 -28.10
C LYS A 27 25.21 27.75 -28.64
N LEU A 28 25.25 28.91 -27.97
CA LEU A 28 25.13 30.29 -28.49
C LEU A 28 23.74 30.85 -28.86
N GLY A 29 23.20 31.66 -27.94
CA GLY A 29 22.21 32.71 -28.17
C GLY A 29 22.63 33.99 -27.44
N THR A 30 22.46 35.14 -28.11
CA THR A 30 22.91 36.50 -27.76
C THR A 30 22.25 37.11 -26.50
N PRO A 31 22.83 38.19 -25.91
CA PRO A 31 22.44 38.70 -24.60
C PRO A 31 21.24 39.65 -24.70
N GLY A 32 20.34 39.61 -23.71
CA GLY A 32 19.34 40.66 -23.52
C GLY A 32 18.01 40.16 -23.00
N THR A 33 17.94 39.95 -21.69
CA THR A 33 16.85 40.37 -20.80
C THR A 33 17.09 39.63 -19.50
N SER A 34 17.38 40.37 -18.43
CA SER A 34 17.48 39.88 -17.06
C SER A 34 16.12 39.33 -16.62
N GLN A 35 15.75 38.13 -17.06
CA GLN A 35 14.78 37.34 -16.35
C GLN A 35 15.48 36.88 -15.08
N THR A 36 15.08 37.47 -13.95
CA THR A 36 15.35 36.93 -12.64
C THR A 36 14.80 35.51 -12.64
N SER A 37 15.71 34.56 -12.92
CA SER A 37 15.45 33.15 -12.78
C SER A 37 14.88 32.97 -11.39
N LYS A 38 13.56 32.73 -11.31
CA LYS A 38 12.89 32.30 -10.09
C LYS A 38 13.51 30.95 -9.75
N ARG A 39 14.66 30.97 -9.08
CA ARG A 39 15.26 29.79 -8.49
C ARG A 39 14.15 29.15 -7.70
N ARG A 40 13.76 27.94 -8.08
CA ARG A 40 12.87 27.10 -7.31
C ARG A 40 13.51 26.97 -5.93
N ILE A 41 13.00 27.73 -4.95
CA ILE A 41 13.53 27.69 -3.61
C ILE A 41 13.07 26.36 -3.01
N THR A 42 13.96 25.39 -2.98
CA THR A 42 13.75 24.14 -2.26
C THR A 42 14.19 24.37 -0.83
N TYR A 43 13.32 24.96 -0.01
CA TYR A 43 13.55 25.00 1.44
C TYR A 43 13.61 23.55 1.94
N ALA A 44 14.69 23.19 2.64
CA ALA A 44 14.68 21.99 3.46
C ALA A 44 13.65 22.20 4.58
N ALA A 45 12.87 21.16 4.90
CA ALA A 45 11.86 21.28 5.96
C ALA A 45 12.49 21.66 7.31
N ASP A 46 13.79 21.36 7.48
CA ASP A 46 14.58 21.63 8.67
C ASP A 46 15.03 23.10 8.80
N GLU A 47 14.80 23.94 7.78
CA GLU A 47 15.17 25.36 7.79
C GLU A 47 13.99 26.29 8.14
N ILE A 48 12.79 25.73 8.37
CA ILE A 48 11.60 26.52 8.67
C ILE A 48 11.59 26.86 10.16
N SER A 49 11.54 28.16 10.48
CA SER A 49 11.48 28.63 11.87
C SER A 49 10.27 28.03 12.62
N HIS A 50 10.52 27.38 13.75
CA HIS A 50 9.47 26.84 14.63
C HIS A 50 8.43 27.90 15.02
N HIS A 51 8.85 29.14 15.25
CA HIS A 51 7.96 30.25 15.60
C HIS A 51 7.03 30.64 14.43
N ALA A 52 7.46 30.44 13.19
CA ALA A 52 6.60 30.67 12.02
C ALA A 52 5.53 29.57 11.89
N LEU A 53 5.89 28.32 12.17
CA LEU A 53 4.97 27.18 12.18
C LEU A 53 3.89 27.32 13.25
N ASP A 54 4.28 27.74 14.46
CA ASP A 54 3.37 27.93 15.60
C ASP A 54 2.33 29.02 15.32
N ARG A 55 2.75 30.15 14.73
CA ARG A 55 1.82 31.23 14.31
C ARG A 55 0.83 30.81 13.23
N LEU A 56 1.18 29.83 12.41
CA LEU A 56 0.33 29.26 11.37
C LEU A 56 -0.52 28.09 11.89
N GLY A 57 -0.30 27.65 13.14
CA GLY A 57 -0.98 26.51 13.74
C GLY A 57 -0.66 25.18 13.07
N VAL A 58 0.48 25.05 12.38
CA VAL A 58 0.85 23.84 11.64
C VAL A 58 2.07 23.17 12.27
N ASN A 59 1.99 21.86 12.48
CA ASN A 59 3.11 21.08 12.98
C ASN A 59 4.06 20.67 11.83
N PRO A 60 5.37 20.50 12.09
CA PRO A 60 6.33 20.06 11.07
C PRO A 60 5.94 18.71 10.44
N ASP A 61 5.28 17.82 11.20
CA ASP A 61 4.76 16.56 10.69
C ASP A 61 3.68 16.74 9.62
N ILE A 62 2.84 17.78 9.75
CA ILE A 62 1.80 18.09 8.76
C ILE A 62 2.46 18.49 7.45
N LEU A 63 3.48 19.35 7.49
CA LEU A 63 4.22 19.76 6.29
C LEU A 63 4.95 18.58 5.62
N LYS A 64 5.49 17.66 6.41
CA LYS A 64 6.15 16.45 5.90
C LYS A 64 5.15 15.53 5.19
N LYS A 65 3.97 15.32 5.79
CA LYS A 65 2.88 14.55 5.17
C LYS A 65 2.39 15.22 3.89
N GLU A 66 2.12 16.52 3.92
CA GLU A 66 1.69 17.32 2.77
C GLU A 66 2.70 17.23 1.60
N LYS A 67 4.00 17.36 1.89
CA LYS A 67 5.05 17.19 0.88
C LYS A 67 5.07 15.77 0.33
N GLY A 68 4.85 14.77 1.18
CA GLY A 68 4.72 13.36 0.80
C GLY A 68 3.54 13.13 -0.17
N MET A 69 2.36 13.64 0.17
CA MET A 69 1.16 13.56 -0.67
C MET A 69 1.37 14.21 -2.04
N LYS A 70 1.92 15.43 -2.06
CA LYS A 70 2.29 16.12 -3.30
C LYS A 70 3.31 15.35 -4.14
N LYS A 71 4.30 14.70 -3.51
CA LYS A 71 5.29 13.88 -4.21
C LYS A 71 4.68 12.62 -4.81
N LEU A 72 3.68 12.04 -4.14
CA LEU A 72 2.95 10.86 -4.59
C LEU A 72 1.83 11.21 -5.58
N GLY A 73 1.52 12.50 -5.76
CA GLY A 73 0.44 12.96 -6.64
C GLY A 73 -0.96 12.67 -6.09
N ILE A 74 -1.09 12.55 -4.77
CA ILE A 74 -2.33 12.23 -4.05
C ILE A 74 -2.91 13.52 -3.47
N CYS A 75 -4.22 13.69 -3.56
CA CYS A 75 -4.95 14.78 -2.91
C CYS A 75 -5.92 14.25 -1.83
N ASP A 76 -6.47 15.16 -1.01
CA ASP A 76 -7.42 14.80 0.04
C ASP A 76 -8.68 14.09 -0.51
N GLY A 77 -9.12 14.46 -1.71
CA GLY A 77 -10.22 13.78 -2.40
C GLY A 77 -9.94 12.31 -2.68
N ASP A 78 -8.70 11.98 -3.06
CA ASP A 78 -8.28 10.59 -3.27
C ASP A 78 -8.28 9.80 -1.95
N ILE A 79 -7.92 10.46 -0.83
CA ILE A 79 -7.94 9.84 0.49
C ILE A 79 -9.38 9.47 0.88
N VAL A 80 -10.32 10.40 0.75
CA VAL A 80 -11.74 10.17 1.05
C VAL A 80 -12.33 9.09 0.12
N GLN A 81 -12.01 9.14 -1.18
CA GLN A 81 -12.46 8.14 -2.13
C GLN A 81 -11.87 6.75 -1.80
N SER A 82 -10.62 6.69 -1.35
CA SER A 82 -10.00 5.43 -0.91
C SER A 82 -10.68 4.85 0.32
N GLU A 83 -11.10 5.69 1.27
CA GLU A 83 -11.86 5.28 2.45
C GLU A 83 -13.22 4.70 2.06
N GLU A 84 -13.90 5.35 1.12
CA GLU A 84 -15.15 4.84 0.55
C GLU A 84 -14.98 3.51 -0.15
N LEU A 85 -13.96 3.36 -1.01
CA LEU A 85 -13.69 2.10 -1.68
C LEU A 85 -13.41 0.96 -0.69
N ARG A 86 -12.65 1.22 0.39
CA ARG A 86 -12.39 0.21 1.42
C ARG A 86 -13.66 -0.30 2.10
N ARG A 87 -14.75 0.49 2.16
CA ARG A 87 -16.04 0.04 2.70
C ARG A 87 -16.68 -1.07 1.85
N TYR A 88 -16.35 -1.15 0.56
CA TYR A 88 -16.94 -2.12 -0.37
C TYR A 88 -16.06 -3.34 -0.66
N THR A 89 -14.76 -3.29 -0.33
CA THR A 89 -13.79 -4.35 -0.70
C THR A 89 -13.54 -5.40 0.39
N GLY A 90 -14.20 -5.30 1.55
CA GLY A 90 -13.96 -6.22 2.67
C GLY A 90 -12.62 -6.04 3.39
N VAL A 91 -11.90 -4.96 3.08
CA VAL A 91 -10.65 -4.55 3.75
C VAL A 91 -10.94 -4.18 5.20
N SER A 92 -10.05 -4.56 6.13
CA SER A 92 -10.19 -4.25 7.54
C SER A 92 -10.24 -2.73 7.74
N GLN A 93 -11.24 -2.26 8.49
CA GLN A 93 -11.36 -0.85 8.91
C GLN A 93 -10.68 -0.60 10.27
N MET A 94 -10.19 -1.66 10.93
CA MET A 94 -9.45 -1.54 12.18
C MET A 94 -8.04 -1.02 11.92
N GLU A 95 -7.48 -0.31 12.90
CA GLU A 95 -6.09 0.13 12.84
C GLU A 95 -5.17 -1.09 12.65
N PRO A 96 -4.30 -1.08 11.62
CA PRO A 96 -3.41 -2.21 11.36
C PRO A 96 -2.40 -2.35 12.50
N SER A 97 -2.31 -3.56 13.05
CA SER A 97 -1.38 -3.92 14.12
C SER A 97 0.01 -4.29 13.60
N SER A 98 0.12 -4.57 12.30
CA SER A 98 1.38 -4.95 11.65
C SER A 98 1.61 -4.24 10.32
N LYS A 99 2.86 -4.21 9.87
CA LYS A 99 3.23 -3.66 8.55
C LYS A 99 2.53 -4.42 7.41
N ALA A 100 2.33 -5.73 7.54
CA ALA A 100 1.65 -6.52 6.54
C ALA A 100 0.17 -6.11 6.43
N GLU A 101 -0.51 -5.97 7.57
CA GLU A 101 -1.89 -5.49 7.61
C GLU A 101 -2.01 -4.09 7.00
N PHE A 102 -1.06 -3.19 7.31
CA PHE A 102 -1.01 -1.86 6.73
C PHE A 102 -0.83 -1.87 5.21
N MET A 103 0.07 -2.72 4.70
CA MET A 103 0.38 -2.77 3.27
C MET A 103 -0.70 -3.44 2.43
N PHE A 104 -1.35 -4.48 2.96
CA PHE A 104 -2.31 -5.29 2.21
C PHE A 104 -3.77 -4.97 2.55
N GLY A 105 -4.04 -4.29 3.67
CA GLY A 105 -5.39 -3.95 4.12
C GLY A 105 -6.19 -5.11 4.72
N PHE A 106 -5.60 -6.30 4.83
CA PHE A 106 -6.25 -7.45 5.45
C PHE A 106 -5.61 -7.74 6.80
N ASN A 107 -6.44 -7.98 7.81
CA ASN A 107 -5.95 -8.47 9.08
C ASN A 107 -5.67 -9.98 9.05
N ASP A 108 -4.92 -10.48 10.03
CA ASP A 108 -4.56 -11.90 10.10
C ASP A 108 -5.79 -12.81 10.21
N GLU A 109 -6.85 -12.37 10.90
CA GLU A 109 -8.10 -13.14 11.04
C GLU A 109 -8.82 -13.32 9.70
N GLN A 110 -8.91 -12.25 8.90
CA GLN A 110 -9.48 -12.26 7.55
C GLN A 110 -8.68 -13.18 6.63
N LEU A 111 -7.34 -13.13 6.69
CA LEU A 111 -6.47 -14.03 5.93
C LEU A 111 -6.64 -15.49 6.34
N HIS A 112 -6.80 -15.77 7.64
CA HIS A 112 -7.07 -17.12 8.13
C HIS A 112 -8.44 -17.63 7.68
N ARG A 113 -9.48 -16.78 7.75
CA ARG A 113 -10.83 -17.10 7.27
C ARG A 113 -10.81 -17.47 5.79
N GLU A 114 -10.18 -16.64 4.96
CA GLU A 114 -10.06 -16.87 3.51
C GLU A 114 -9.36 -18.21 3.19
N ARG A 115 -8.29 -18.54 3.94
CA ARG A 115 -7.61 -19.85 3.80
C ARG A 115 -8.51 -21.01 4.22
N ALA A 116 -9.28 -20.86 5.29
CA ALA A 116 -10.19 -21.89 5.78
C ALA A 116 -11.32 -22.16 4.77
N ILE A 117 -11.94 -21.11 4.24
CA ILE A 117 -13.01 -21.19 3.23
C ILE A 117 -12.53 -21.93 1.99
N LYS A 118 -11.36 -21.56 1.47
CA LYS A 118 -10.73 -22.24 0.34
C LYS A 118 -10.47 -23.72 0.61
N ARG A 119 -9.99 -24.07 1.80
CA ARG A 119 -9.74 -25.47 2.20
C ARG A 119 -11.02 -26.29 2.34
N LEU A 120 -12.10 -25.67 2.79
CA LEU A 120 -13.41 -26.30 2.93
C LEU A 120 -14.13 -26.46 1.58
N GLY A 121 -13.66 -25.79 0.52
CA GLY A 121 -14.26 -25.86 -0.80
C GLY A 121 -15.65 -25.21 -0.86
N THR A 122 -15.86 -24.16 -0.07
CA THR A 122 -17.14 -23.42 0.03
C THR A 122 -16.93 -21.93 -0.25
N THR A 123 -17.99 -21.15 -0.24
CA THR A 123 -17.97 -19.68 -0.39
C THR A 123 -18.47 -18.98 0.87
N GLU A 124 -18.06 -17.71 1.04
CA GLU A 124 -18.57 -16.87 2.14
C GLU A 124 -20.10 -16.77 2.11
N GLN A 125 -20.70 -16.71 0.91
CA GLN A 125 -22.14 -16.66 0.73
C GLN A 125 -22.84 -17.93 1.24
N GLU A 126 -22.32 -19.11 0.90
CA GLU A 126 -22.88 -20.38 1.38
C GLU A 126 -22.83 -20.50 2.90
N ILE A 127 -21.73 -20.04 3.51
CA ILE A 127 -21.58 -19.99 4.97
C ILE A 127 -22.65 -19.07 5.59
N MET A 128 -22.84 -17.89 5.01
CA MET A 128 -23.83 -16.93 5.48
C MET A 128 -25.27 -17.44 5.30
N ASP A 129 -25.55 -18.12 4.18
CA ASP A 129 -26.86 -18.72 3.91
C ASP A 129 -27.17 -19.88 4.86
N ASP A 130 -26.20 -20.75 5.12
CA ASP A 130 -26.34 -21.85 6.08
C ASP A 130 -26.51 -21.34 7.52
N TYR A 131 -25.72 -20.35 7.92
CA TYR A 131 -25.89 -19.67 9.20
C TYR A 131 -27.29 -19.08 9.34
N SER A 132 -27.73 -18.27 8.36
CA SER A 132 -29.05 -17.64 8.36
C SER A 132 -30.17 -18.68 8.41
N ARG A 133 -30.02 -19.79 7.68
CA ARG A 133 -30.97 -20.92 7.68
C ARG A 133 -31.06 -21.58 9.05
N ARG A 134 -29.93 -21.83 9.72
CA ARG A 134 -29.89 -22.42 11.07
C ARG A 134 -30.50 -21.47 12.10
N VAL A 135 -30.14 -20.19 12.06
CA VAL A 135 -30.68 -19.16 12.96
C VAL A 135 -32.20 -19.03 12.79
N SER A 136 -32.70 -19.01 11.56
CA SER A 136 -34.14 -18.92 11.28
C SER A 136 -34.95 -20.11 11.83
N ARG A 137 -34.29 -21.24 12.11
CA ARG A 137 -34.92 -22.44 12.68
C ARG A 137 -34.78 -22.53 14.20
N LEU A 138 -34.07 -21.60 14.84
CA LEU A 138 -33.99 -21.54 16.29
C LEU A 138 -35.39 -21.28 16.87
N GLY A 139 -35.78 -22.09 17.86
CA GLY A 139 -37.10 -21.99 18.51
C GLY A 139 -38.24 -22.71 17.77
N VAL A 140 -38.00 -23.23 16.56
CA VAL A 140 -38.98 -24.06 15.85
C VAL A 140 -38.84 -25.50 16.34
N SER A 141 -39.63 -25.87 17.34
CA SER A 141 -39.81 -27.28 17.75
C SER A 141 -40.26 -28.08 16.54
N SER A 142 -39.50 -29.12 16.14
CA SER A 142 -39.93 -30.01 15.08
C SER A 142 -41.17 -30.78 15.55
N PRO A 143 -42.35 -30.62 14.91
CA PRO A 143 -43.51 -31.41 15.24
C PRO A 143 -43.37 -32.77 14.54
N PHE A 144 -42.49 -33.63 15.04
CA PHE A 144 -42.52 -35.04 14.64
C PHE A 144 -42.80 -35.93 15.85
N PRO A 145 -43.90 -36.70 15.82
CA PRO A 145 -44.22 -37.62 16.89
C PRO A 145 -43.22 -38.78 16.84
N VAL A 146 -42.51 -38.99 17.94
CA VAL A 146 -41.81 -40.25 18.18
C VAL A 146 -42.89 -41.32 18.31
N LYS A 147 -43.10 -42.11 17.25
CA LYS A 147 -43.84 -43.37 17.38
C LYS A 147 -42.91 -44.35 18.08
N LEU A 148 -43.20 -44.59 19.36
CA LEU A 148 -42.72 -45.72 20.14
C LEU A 148 -43.19 -47.04 19.52
#